data_AF-A0AB74KPZ3-F1
#
_entry.id   AF-A0AB74KPZ3-F1
#
_cell.length_a   1.000
_cell.length_b   1.000
_cell.length_c   1.000
_cell.angle_alpha   90.00
_cell.angle_beta   90.00
_cell.angle_gamma   90.00
#
_symmetry.space_group_name_H-M   'P 1'
#
loop_
_entity.id
_entity.type
_entity.pdbx_description
1 polymer ?
#
loop_
_entity_poly.entity_id
_entity_poly.type
_entity_poly.pdbx_seq_one_letter_code
_entity_poly.pdbx_strand_id
1 'polypeptide(L)'
;MKVKSQRRYSLEFKIKVVQESLDTTDTVKMVANKYGIHPDMLSSWRSHMTSKKKTSKPLKNQGPDKSYTDLERQIRKLEKQLEDAQLENDVLKKAKVYFDTLKE
;
A
#
# COMPACT_ATOMS: atom_id res chain seq x y z
N MET A 1 -8.80 18.54 35.10
CA MET A 1 -8.58 17.34 34.27
C MET A 1 -7.29 16.67 34.71
N LYS A 2 -7.29 15.40 35.15
CA LYS A 2 -6.05 14.68 35.48
C LYS A 2 -5.36 14.28 34.18
N VAL A 3 -4.24 14.90 33.84
CA VAL A 3 -3.42 14.52 32.69
C VAL A 3 -2.89 13.10 32.95
N LYS A 4 -3.40 12.11 32.21
CA LYS A 4 -2.87 10.74 32.26
C LYS A 4 -1.41 10.79 31.81
N SER A 5 -0.50 10.41 32.71
CA SER A 5 0.91 10.24 32.38
C SER A 5 1.07 9.28 31.21
N GLN A 6 1.70 9.73 30.13
CA GLN A 6 1.98 8.89 28.97
C GLN A 6 3.03 7.86 29.35
N ARG A 7 2.67 6.57 29.22
CA ARG A 7 3.63 5.47 29.34
C ARG A 7 4.78 5.70 28.36
N ARG A 8 6.00 5.83 28.88
CA ARG A 8 7.22 5.96 28.09
C ARG A 8 7.72 4.56 27.76
N TYR A 9 7.84 4.26 26.48
CA TYR A 9 8.41 3.01 25.99
C TYR A 9 9.84 3.26 25.50
N SER A 10 10.77 2.37 25.87
CA SER A 10 12.15 2.40 25.36
C SER A 10 12.20 2.18 23.85
N LEU A 11 13.27 2.68 23.21
CA LEU A 11 13.44 2.54 21.77
C LEU A 11 13.53 1.06 21.36
N GLU A 12 14.30 0.27 22.10
CA GLU A 12 14.44 -1.19 21.91
C GLU A 12 13.10 -1.91 21.93
N PHE A 13 12.23 -1.55 22.89
CA PHE A 13 10.90 -2.14 22.98
C PHE A 13 10.05 -1.79 21.76
N LYS A 14 10.07 -0.54 21.31
CA LYS A 14 9.33 -0.12 20.11
C LYS A 14 9.81 -0.87 18.87
N ILE A 15 11.12 -1.02 18.70
CA ILE A 15 11.72 -1.75 17.57
C ILE A 15 11.25 -3.20 17.59
N LYS A 16 11.36 -3.88 18.74
CA LYS A 16 10.95 -5.27 18.90
C LYS A 16 9.48 -5.49 18.54
N VAL A 17 8.58 -4.65 19.07
CA VAL A 17 7.13 -4.78 18.81
C VAL A 17 6.79 -4.47 17.35
N VAL A 18 7.43 -3.47 16.75
CA VAL A 18 7.23 -3.16 15.32
C VAL A 18 7.73 -4.31 14.46
N GLN A 19 8.91 -4.86 14.75
CA GLN A 19 9.48 -5.99 14.01
C GLN A 19 8.57 -7.22 14.08
N GLU A 20 8.11 -7.61 15.27
CA GLU A 20 7.16 -8.73 15.42
C GLU A 20 5.86 -8.48 14.64
N SER A 21 5.39 -7.23 14.59
CA SER A 21 4.21 -6.86 13.82
C SER A 21 4.40 -6.90 12.31
N LEU A 22 5.65 -6.86 11.83
CA LEU A 22 6.02 -6.98 10.42
C LEU A 22 6.31 -8.44 10.02
N ASP A 23 6.88 -9.21 10.96
CA ASP A 23 7.27 -10.61 10.73
C ASP A 23 6.06 -11.56 10.85
N THR A 24 5.07 -11.22 11.67
CA THR A 24 3.87 -12.05 11.90
C THR A 24 2.74 -11.67 10.93
N THR A 25 1.94 -12.63 10.52
CA THR A 25 0.67 -12.42 9.78
C THR A 25 -0.46 -11.85 10.65
N ASP A 26 -0.20 -11.66 11.95
CA ASP A 26 -1.14 -11.12 12.92
C ASP A 26 -1.47 -9.65 12.63
N THR A 27 -2.73 -9.30 12.92
CA THR A 27 -3.17 -7.90 12.80
C THR A 27 -2.43 -7.00 13.79
N VAL A 28 -2.22 -5.73 13.42
CA VAL A 28 -1.68 -4.69 14.33
C VAL A 28 -2.38 -4.71 15.68
N LYS A 29 -3.70 -4.94 15.69
CA LYS A 29 -4.53 -5.00 16.90
C LYS A 29 -4.15 -6.18 17.80
N MET A 30 -3.92 -7.37 17.25
CA MET A 30 -3.51 -8.54 18.03
C MET A 30 -2.13 -8.33 18.68
N VAL A 31 -1.16 -7.85 17.91
CA VAL A 31 0.20 -7.59 18.43
C VAL A 31 0.15 -6.49 19.49
N ALA A 32 -0.60 -5.41 19.25
CA ALA A 32 -0.77 -4.35 20.23
C ALA A 32 -1.41 -4.86 21.54
N ASN A 33 -2.44 -5.70 21.45
CA ASN A 33 -3.10 -6.31 22.62
C ASN A 33 -2.16 -7.23 23.40
N LYS A 34 -1.34 -8.05 22.71
CA LYS A 34 -0.33 -8.94 23.33
C LYS A 34 0.64 -8.16 24.21
N TYR A 35 1.02 -6.96 23.79
CA TYR A 35 1.95 -6.08 24.51
C TYR A 35 1.25 -5.05 25.41
N GLY A 36 -0.07 -5.04 25.49
CA GLY A 36 -0.84 -4.06 26.28
C GLY A 36 -0.71 -2.61 25.79
N ILE A 37 -0.50 -2.42 24.48
CA ILE A 37 -0.32 -1.13 23.81
C ILE A 37 -1.60 -0.79 23.03
N HIS A 38 -1.88 0.50 22.86
CA HIS A 38 -2.97 0.92 21.99
C HIS A 38 -2.64 0.64 20.51
N PRO A 39 -3.56 0.04 19.71
CA PRO A 39 -3.32 -0.28 18.29
C PRO A 39 -2.85 0.91 17.44
N ASP A 40 -3.44 2.09 17.67
CA ASP A 40 -3.04 3.32 16.95
C ASP A 40 -1.59 3.72 17.20
N MET A 41 -1.08 3.43 18.41
CA MET A 41 0.29 3.73 18.78
C MET A 41 1.27 2.82 18.05
N LEU A 42 0.94 1.53 17.93
CA LEU A 42 1.71 0.58 17.15
C LEU A 42 1.66 0.92 15.65
N SER A 43 0.49 1.33 15.13
CA SER A 43 0.34 1.80 13.75
C SER A 43 1.23 3.02 13.48
N SER A 44 1.25 3.99 14.39
CA SER A 44 2.13 5.16 14.31
C SER A 44 3.61 4.78 14.33
N TRP A 45 4.02 3.86 15.21
CA TRP A 45 5.42 3.39 15.25
C TRP A 45 5.82 2.64 13.98
N ARG A 46 4.95 1.77 13.46
CA ARG A 46 5.15 1.09 12.16
C ARG A 46 5.38 2.13 11.07
N SER A 47 4.47 3.08 10.90
CA SER A 47 4.58 4.14 9.89
C SER A 47 5.87 4.96 10.02
N HIS A 48 6.30 5.29 11.25
CA HIS A 48 7.56 6.01 11.46
C HIS A 48 8.78 5.15 11.12
N MET A 49 8.81 3.87 11.50
CA MET A 49 9.98 3.00 11.36
C MET A 49 10.10 2.31 9.99
N THR A 50 9.02 2.23 9.21
CA THR A 50 9.04 1.70 7.84
C THR A 50 9.19 2.80 6.79
N SER A 51 8.95 4.07 7.15
CA SER A 51 9.03 5.18 6.21
C SER A 51 10.49 5.60 5.96
N LYS A 52 10.95 5.39 4.72
CA LYS A 52 12.25 5.85 4.21
C LYS A 52 12.48 7.36 4.40
N LYS A 53 11.40 8.17 4.51
CA LYS A 53 11.49 9.63 4.71
C LYS A 53 11.76 10.02 6.17
N LYS A 54 11.44 9.15 7.14
CA LYS A 54 11.47 9.47 8.57
C LYS A 54 12.59 8.77 9.35
N THR A 55 13.18 7.72 8.79
CA THR A 55 14.25 6.95 9.44
C THR A 55 15.41 6.64 8.50
N SER A 56 16.63 6.87 8.99
CA SER A 56 17.89 6.59 8.29
C SER A 56 18.10 5.10 7.97
N LYS A 57 17.55 4.19 8.79
CA LYS A 57 17.53 2.73 8.58
C LYS A 57 16.10 2.19 8.69
N PRO A 58 15.30 2.21 7.62
CA PRO A 58 13.92 1.76 7.65
C PRO A 58 13.87 0.23 7.79
N LEU A 59 12.95 -0.26 8.64
CA LEU A 59 12.66 -1.70 8.73
C LEU A 59 12.01 -2.18 7.43
N LYS A 60 12.36 -3.40 7.01
CA LYS A 60 11.87 -4.00 5.77
C LYS A 60 10.40 -4.39 5.96
N ASN A 61 9.49 -3.55 5.48
CA ASN A 61 8.06 -3.87 5.45
C ASN A 61 7.79 -4.67 4.16
N GLN A 62 7.35 -5.92 4.30
CA GLN A 62 6.88 -6.74 3.17
C GLN A 62 5.41 -6.46 2.83
N GLY A 63 4.74 -5.57 3.57
CA GLY A 63 3.40 -5.11 3.26
C GLY A 63 3.35 -4.30 1.95
N PRO A 64 2.15 -4.07 1.40
CA PRO A 64 1.99 -3.35 0.14
C PRO A 64 2.57 -1.94 0.26
N ASP A 65 3.58 -1.65 -0.55
CA ASP A 65 4.23 -0.32 -0.63
C ASP A 65 3.27 0.77 -1.12
N LYS A 66 2.20 0.36 -1.81
CA LYS A 66 1.18 1.26 -2.38
C LYS A 66 -0.08 1.19 -1.53
N SER A 67 -0.64 2.36 -1.22
CA SER A 67 -1.96 2.45 -0.60
C SER A 67 -3.00 1.76 -1.50
N TYR A 68 -4.04 1.19 -0.92
CA TYR A 68 -5.20 0.68 -1.66
C TYR A 68 -5.74 1.74 -2.65
N THR A 69 -5.78 3.01 -2.23
CA THR A 69 -6.20 4.14 -3.07
C THR A 69 -5.30 4.36 -4.28
N ASP A 70 -3.99 4.10 -4.14
CA ASP A 70 -3.02 4.25 -5.23
C ASP A 70 -3.14 3.10 -6.23
N LEU A 71 -3.42 1.90 -5.72
CA LEU A 71 -3.71 0.72 -6.54
C LEU A 71 -5.01 0.92 -7.32
N GLU A 72 -6.07 1.39 -6.68
CA GLU A 72 -7.35 1.68 -7.33
C GLU A 72 -7.19 2.72 -8.45
N ARG A 73 -6.40 3.78 -8.20
CA ARG A 73 -6.07 4.78 -9.23
C ARG A 73 -5.30 4.17 -10.40
N GLN A 74 -4.35 3.25 -10.13
CA GLN A 74 -3.60 2.56 -11.18
C GLN A 74 -4.50 1.65 -12.01
N ILE A 75 -5.40 0.91 -11.37
CA ILE A 75 -6.38 0.05 -12.05
C ILE A 75 -7.22 0.88 -13.01
N ARG A 76 -7.87 1.95 -12.55
CA ARG A 76 -8.69 2.82 -13.41
C ARG A 76 -7.91 3.40 -14.60
N LYS A 77 -6.64 3.76 -14.38
CA LYS A 77 -5.78 4.27 -15.46
C LYS A 77 -5.48 3.18 -16.49
N LEU A 78 -5.16 1.97 -16.05
CA LEU A 78 -4.86 0.85 -16.92
C LEU A 78 -6.10 0.40 -17.70
N GLU A 79 -7.26 0.34 -17.05
CA GLU A 79 -8.54 0.02 -17.70
C GLU A 79 -8.85 1.01 -18.82
N LYS A 80 -8.69 2.32 -18.57
CA LYS A 80 -8.87 3.34 -19.59
C LYS A 80 -7.91 3.18 -20.79
N GLN A 81 -6.62 2.92 -20.51
CA GLN A 81 -5.64 2.70 -21.58
C GLN A 81 -5.98 1.46 -22.42
N LEU A 82 -6.54 0.43 -21.78
CA LEU A 82 -6.96 -0.79 -22.45
C LEU A 82 -8.16 -0.53 -23.35
N GLU A 83 -9.16 0.21 -22.86
CA GLU A 83 -10.32 0.64 -23.65
C GLU A 83 -9.91 1.47 -24.87
N ASP A 84 -9.06 2.49 -24.68
CA ASP A 84 -8.56 3.33 -25.76
C ASP A 84 -7.84 2.50 -26.84
N ALA A 85 -6.98 1.56 -26.43
CA ALA A 85 -6.26 0.68 -27.34
C ALA A 85 -7.16 -0.34 -28.06
N GLN A 86 -8.23 -0.81 -27.42
CA GLN A 86 -9.22 -1.69 -28.05
C GLN A 86 -9.99 -0.94 -29.13
N LEU A 87 -10.43 0.28 -28.83
CA LEU A 87 -11.14 1.13 -29.79
C LEU A 87 -10.26 1.43 -31.01
N GLU A 88 -9.01 1.81 -30.79
CA GLU A 88 -8.05 2.03 -31.89
C GLU A 88 -7.88 0.78 -32.76
N ASN A 89 -7.68 -0.38 -32.14
CA ASN A 89 -7.57 -1.65 -32.87
C ASN A 89 -8.84 -1.96 -33.69
N ASP A 90 -10.02 -1.71 -33.14
CA ASP A 90 -11.27 -1.97 -33.83
C ASP A 90 -11.48 -1.03 -35.01
N VAL A 91 -11.09 0.25 -34.88
CA VAL A 91 -11.09 1.21 -35.98
C VAL A 91 -10.12 0.77 -37.07
N LEU A 92 -8.89 0.39 -36.71
CA LEU A 92 -7.88 -0.07 -37.66
C LEU A 92 -8.31 -1.34 -38.40
N LYS A 93 -8.93 -2.30 -37.69
CA LYS A 93 -9.49 -3.52 -38.30
C LYS A 93 -10.61 -3.19 -39.28
N LYS A 94 -11.56 -2.31 -38.91
CA LYS A 94 -12.64 -1.86 -39.80
C LYS A 94 -12.09 -1.16 -41.04
N ALA A 95 -11.11 -0.27 -40.86
CA ALA A 95 -10.46 0.42 -41.96
C ALA A 95 -9.77 -0.58 -42.90
N LYS A 96 -9.04 -1.56 -42.36
CA LYS A 96 -8.41 -2.62 -43.17
C LYS A 96 -9.45 -3.36 -44.01
N VAL A 97 -10.54 -3.83 -43.41
CA VAL A 97 -11.62 -4.53 -44.13
C VAL A 97 -12.19 -3.65 -45.24
N TYR A 98 -12.47 -2.37 -44.96
CA TYR A 98 -12.97 -1.42 -45.95
C TYR A 98 -12.01 -1.25 -47.14
N PHE A 99 -10.71 -1.09 -46.89
CA PHE A 99 -9.71 -0.97 -47.95
C PHE A 99 -9.50 -2.28 -48.72
N ASP A 100 -9.60 -3.43 -48.06
CA ASP A 100 -9.53 -4.73 -48.73
C ASP A 100 -10.72 -4.90 -49.68
N THR A 101 -11.94 -4.49 -49.30
CA THR A 101 -13.13 -4.53 -50.17
C THR A 101 -13.11 -3.54 -51.34
N LEU A 102 -12.26 -2.52 -51.31
CA LEU A 102 -12.10 -1.56 -52.41
C LEU A 102 -11.05 -1.97 -53.45
N LYS A 103 -10.24 -3.00 -53.14
CA LYS A 103 -9.18 -3.50 -54.03
C LYS A 103 -9.63 -4.70 -54.87
N GLU A 104 -10.75 -5.32 -54.53
CA GLU A 104 -11.49 -6.26 -55.39
C GLU A 104 -12.42 -5.51 -56.35
#